data_AF-A0A2V8M687-F1
#
_entry.id   AF-A0A2V8M687-F1
#
_cell.length_a   1.000
_cell.length_b   1.000
_cell.length_c   1.000
_cell.angle_alpha   90.00
_cell.angle_beta   90.00
_cell.angle_gamma   90.00
#
_symmetry.space_group_name_H-M   'P 1'
#
loop_
_entity.id
_entity.type
_entity.pdbx_description
1 polymer ?
#
loop_
_entity_poly.entity_id
_entity_poly.type
_entity_poly.pdbx_seq_one_letter_code
_entity_poly.pdbx_strand_id
1 'polypeptide(L)'
;MVTLHKKRPLPVPPNRTTVARMKAEVPDAAKRHQDQFGSDLEKHTRIICLSQRNDGILMWAHYADRHRGFVVGFNSDLLRRNHSHSGLYKVF
;
A
#
# COMPACT_ATOMS: atom_id res chain seq x y z
N MET A 1 -2.95 35.95 8.43
CA MET A 1 -4.35 35.45 8.55
C MET A 1 -4.40 34.05 7.97
N VAL A 2 -4.59 33.01 8.81
CA VAL A 2 -4.72 31.61 8.34
C VAL A 2 -6.20 31.24 8.35
N THR A 3 -6.75 30.95 7.17
CA THR A 3 -8.15 30.54 7.01
C THR A 3 -8.34 29.12 7.53
N LEU A 4 -8.94 28.97 8.72
CA LEU A 4 -9.27 27.68 9.32
C LEU A 4 -10.36 26.98 8.47
N HIS A 5 -9.97 26.01 7.64
CA HIS A 5 -10.92 25.21 6.87
C HIS A 5 -11.65 24.25 7.81
N LYS A 6 -12.93 24.53 8.10
CA LYS A 6 -13.81 23.66 8.89
C LYS A 6 -14.02 22.35 8.12
N LYS A 7 -13.41 21.24 8.55
CA LYS A 7 -13.58 19.93 7.90
C LYS A 7 -15.07 19.55 7.91
N ARG A 8 -15.65 19.34 6.73
CA ARG A 8 -17.01 18.80 6.61
C ARG A 8 -17.06 17.40 7.21
N PRO A 9 -18.14 17.01 7.92
CA PRO A 9 -18.29 15.65 8.40
C PRO A 9 -18.25 14.68 7.23
N LEU A 10 -17.50 13.58 7.41
CA LEU A 10 -17.43 12.53 6.40
C LEU A 10 -18.84 11.94 6.20
N PRO A 11 -19.23 11.64 4.95
CA PRO A 11 -20.51 10.98 4.70
C PRO A 11 -20.56 9.64 5.44
N VAL A 12 -21.76 9.29 5.91
CA VAL A 12 -21.98 8.01 6.59
C VAL A 12 -21.62 6.88 5.62
N PRO A 13 -20.77 5.93 6.02
CA PRO A 13 -20.39 4.84 5.13
C PRO A 13 -21.63 3.99 4.77
N PRO A 14 -21.75 3.58 3.50
CA PRO A 14 -22.89 2.77 3.05
C PRO A 14 -22.91 1.40 3.76
N ASN A 15 -24.11 0.90 4.03
CA ASN A 15 -24.27 -0.42 4.65
C ASN A 15 -23.89 -1.55 3.66
N ARG A 16 -23.71 -2.78 4.18
CA ARG A 16 -23.31 -3.94 3.38
C ARG A 16 -24.23 -4.22 2.18
N THR A 17 -25.54 -4.09 2.36
CA THR A 17 -26.54 -4.34 1.30
C THR A 17 -26.43 -3.30 0.19
N THR A 18 -26.27 -2.03 0.55
CA THR A 18 -26.05 -0.93 -0.40
C THR A 18 -24.75 -1.13 -1.18
N VAL A 19 -23.66 -1.51 -0.51
CA VAL A 19 -22.37 -1.81 -1.16
C VAL A 19 -22.50 -3.00 -2.12
N ALA A 20 -23.22 -4.05 -1.74
CA ALA A 20 -23.43 -5.23 -2.59
C ALA A 20 -24.19 -4.86 -3.87
N ARG A 21 -25.26 -4.05 -3.76
CA ARG A 21 -26.01 -3.57 -4.94
C ARG A 21 -25.14 -2.69 -5.84
N MET A 22 -24.41 -1.74 -5.25
CA MET A 22 -23.46 -0.90 -5.99
C MET A 22 -22.44 -1.73 -6.77
N LYS A 23 -21.93 -2.81 -6.18
CA LYS A 23 -21.00 -3.74 -6.84
C LYS A 23 -21.65 -4.52 -7.99
N ALA A 24 -22.90 -4.94 -7.84
CA ALA A 24 -23.64 -5.66 -8.87
C ALA A 24 -24.03 -4.77 -10.06
N GLU A 25 -24.23 -3.47 -9.82
CA GLU A 25 -24.59 -2.47 -10.82
C GLU A 25 -23.36 -1.80 -11.48
N VAL A 26 -22.14 -2.23 -11.15
CA VAL A 26 -20.93 -1.67 -11.76
C VAL A 26 -20.95 -1.98 -13.27
N PRO A 27 -20.88 -0.96 -14.14
CA PRO A 27 -20.82 -1.18 -15.58
C PRO A 27 -19.62 -2.05 -15.95
N ASP A 28 -19.77 -2.96 -16.91
CA ASP A 28 -18.67 -3.82 -17.38
C ASP A 28 -17.42 -3.02 -17.77
N ALA A 29 -17.60 -1.82 -18.34
CA ALA A 29 -16.50 -0.93 -18.67
C ALA A 29 -15.71 -0.50 -17.42
N ALA A 30 -16.38 -0.21 -16.31
CA ALA A 30 -15.72 0.14 -15.05
C ALA A 30 -15.01 -1.07 -14.44
N LYS A 31 -15.61 -2.27 -14.53
CA LYS A 31 -14.95 -3.51 -14.11
C LYS A 31 -13.67 -3.79 -14.92
N ARG A 32 -13.72 -3.62 -16.25
CA ARG A 32 -12.55 -3.77 -17.14
C ARG A 32 -11.44 -2.80 -16.77
N HIS A 33 -11.77 -1.53 -16.50
CA HIS A 33 -10.76 -0.55 -16.05
C HIS A 33 -10.14 -0.93 -14.71
N GLN A 34 -10.93 -1.44 -13.76
CA GLN A 34 -10.40 -1.92 -12.48
C GLN A 34 -9.47 -3.12 -12.66
N ASP A 35 -9.88 -4.10 -13.47
CA ASP A 35 -9.09 -5.30 -13.76
C ASP A 35 -7.78 -4.91 -14.49
N GLN A 36 -7.86 -4.00 -15.47
CA GLN A 36 -6.69 -3.48 -16.19
C GLN A 36 -5.75 -2.71 -15.27
N PHE A 37 -6.27 -1.81 -14.42
CA PHE A 37 -5.46 -1.11 -13.43
C PHE A 37 -4.74 -2.08 -12.49
N GLY A 38 -5.43 -3.13 -12.02
CA GLY A 38 -4.82 -4.18 -11.22
C GLY A 38 -3.67 -4.88 -11.96
N SER A 39 -3.90 -5.25 -13.22
CA SER A 39 -2.87 -5.89 -14.06
C SER A 39 -1.68 -4.98 -14.32
N ASP A 40 -1.91 -3.69 -14.60
CA ASP A 40 -0.87 -2.72 -14.87
C ASP A 40 -0.05 -2.42 -13.61
N LEU A 41 -0.72 -2.32 -12.46
CA LEU A 41 -0.06 -2.16 -11.17
C LEU A 41 0.86 -3.35 -10.88
N GLU A 42 0.39 -4.58 -11.08
CA GLU A 42 1.18 -5.79 -10.87
C GLU A 42 2.41 -5.86 -11.80
N LYS A 43 2.23 -5.51 -13.08
CA LYS A 43 3.30 -5.60 -14.08
C LYS A 43 4.34 -4.50 -13.92
N HIS A 44 3.91 -3.28 -13.61
CA HIS A 44 4.75 -2.09 -13.71
C HIS A 44 5.16 -1.49 -12.37
N THR A 45 4.51 -1.89 -11.27
CA THR A 45 4.79 -1.32 -9.94
C THR A 45 5.32 -2.39 -8.99
N ARG A 46 6.40 -2.04 -8.28
CA ARG A 46 6.98 -2.88 -7.23
C ARG A 46 7.00 -2.09 -5.93
N ILE A 47 6.43 -2.67 -4.88
CA ILE A 47 6.42 -2.10 -3.53
C ILE A 47 7.12 -3.10 -2.62
N ILE A 48 8.08 -2.61 -1.85
CA ILE A 48 8.75 -3.39 -0.80
C ILE A 48 8.67 -2.62 0.51
N CYS A 49 8.45 -3.36 1.60
CA CYS A 49 8.44 -2.81 2.95
C CYS A 49 9.73 -3.24 3.66
N LEU A 50 10.47 -2.26 4.18
CA LEU A 50 11.72 -2.48 4.89
C LEU A 50 11.61 -1.91 6.31
N SER A 51 12.33 -2.52 7.25
CA SER A 51 12.33 -2.11 8.65
C SER A 51 13.70 -1.64 9.08
N GLN A 52 13.77 -0.56 9.87
CA GLN A 52 15.00 -0.16 10.56
C GLN A 52 15.33 -1.10 11.73
N ARG A 53 14.31 -1.78 12.28
CA ARG A 53 14.45 -2.77 13.34
C ARG A 53 14.63 -4.16 12.74
N ASN A 54 15.72 -4.83 13.12
CA ASN A 54 16.02 -6.21 12.72
C ASN A 54 15.36 -7.26 13.62
N ASP A 55 14.72 -6.85 14.72
CA ASP A 55 14.09 -7.70 15.73
C ASP A 55 12.56 -7.65 15.71
N GLY A 56 11.96 -6.99 14.70
CA GLY A 56 10.52 -6.80 14.61
C GLY A 56 9.77 -8.12 14.48
N ILE A 57 9.01 -8.52 15.52
CA ILE A 57 8.32 -9.82 15.55
C ILE A 57 7.39 -10.05 14.36
N LEU A 58 6.73 -8.98 13.86
CA LEU A 58 5.86 -9.06 12.68
C LEU A 58 6.65 -9.40 11.42
N MET A 59 7.85 -8.84 11.26
CA MET A 59 8.73 -9.15 10.12
C MET A 59 9.21 -10.60 10.20
N TRP A 60 9.60 -11.06 11.38
CA TRP A 60 10.01 -12.46 11.58
C TRP A 60 8.85 -13.45 11.45
N ALA A 61 7.63 -13.08 11.85
CA ALA A 61 6.46 -13.95 11.74
C ALA A 61 5.95 -14.08 10.29
N HIS A 62 6.07 -13.03 9.48
CA HIS A 62 5.55 -13.02 8.10
C HIS A 62 6.58 -13.40 7.05
N TYR A 63 7.87 -13.16 7.29
CA TYR A 63 8.91 -13.35 6.27
C TYR A 63 10.00 -14.36 6.63
N ALA A 64 10.01 -14.92 7.84
CA ALA A 64 11.00 -15.92 8.25
C ALA A 64 10.39 -17.30 8.50
N ASP A 65 11.22 -18.34 8.46
CA ASP A 65 10.81 -19.71 8.76
C ASP A 65 10.72 -19.91 10.28
N ARG A 66 9.58 -19.57 10.88
CA ARG A 66 9.32 -19.74 12.32
C ARG A 66 10.38 -19.08 13.21
N HIS A 67 10.69 -17.82 12.93
CA HIS A 67 11.73 -17.04 13.62
C HIS A 67 13.17 -17.58 13.45
N ARG A 68 13.42 -18.39 12.42
CA ARG A 68 14.76 -18.86 12.05
C ARG A 68 15.21 -18.21 10.74
N GLY A 69 16.53 -18.03 10.60
CA GLY A 69 17.14 -17.43 9.42
C GLY A 69 18.09 -16.30 9.78
N PHE A 70 18.29 -15.38 8.83
CA PHE A 70 19.15 -14.21 8.98
C PHE A 70 18.48 -12.98 8.39
N VAL A 71 18.90 -11.80 8.86
CA VAL A 71 18.42 -10.51 8.37
C VAL A 71 19.42 -9.97 7.36
N VAL A 72 18.94 -9.54 6.20
CA VAL A 72 19.75 -8.82 5.22
C VAL A 72 19.64 -7.33 5.51
N GLY A 73 20.76 -6.73 5.91
CA GLY A 73 20.88 -5.28 6.04
C GLY A 73 20.88 -4.60 4.66
N PHE A 74 20.38 -3.36 4.62
CA PHE A 74 20.41 -2.55 3.41
C PHE A 74 20.86 -1.12 3.75
N ASN A 75 21.42 -0.44 2.74
CA ASN A 75 21.78 0.97 2.84
C ASN A 75 20.77 1.80 2.05
N SER A 76 19.99 2.63 2.73
CA SER A 76 18.93 3.45 2.12
C SER A 76 19.46 4.46 1.09
N ASP A 77 20.68 4.96 1.29
CA ASP A 77 21.28 5.94 0.39
C ASP A 77 21.77 5.27 -0.91
N LEU A 78 22.25 4.03 -0.81
CA LEU A 78 22.55 3.22 -2.00
C LEU A 78 21.28 2.85 -2.76
N LEU A 79 20.20 2.44 -2.07
CA LEU A 79 18.92 2.16 -2.71
C LEU A 79 18.37 3.39 -3.45
N ARG A 80 18.40 4.56 -2.81
CA ARG A 80 17.93 5.80 -3.43
C ARG A 80 18.77 6.21 -4.64
N ARG A 81 20.11 6.09 -4.56
CA ARG A 81 21.01 6.45 -5.67
C ARG A 81 20.87 5.52 -6.87
N ASN A 82 20.79 4.21 -6.64
CA ASN A 82 20.74 3.21 -7.70
C ASN A 82 19.35 3.08 -8.34
N HIS A 83 18.30 3.59 -7.66
CA HIS A 83 16.93 3.59 -8.16
C HIS A 83 16.36 5.01 -8.17
N SER A 84 16.90 5.85 -9.05
CA SER A 84 16.51 7.27 -9.20
C SER A 84 15.02 7.49 -9.48
N HIS A 85 14.33 6.50 -10.05
CA HIS A 85 12.89 6.56 -10.36
C HIS A 85 12.01 5.93 -9.27
N SER A 86 12.59 5.58 -8.11
CA SER A 86 11.86 5.02 -6.96
C SER A 86 11.73 6.02 -5.82
N GLY A 87 10.59 6.00 -5.13
CA GLY A 87 10.37 6.80 -3.92
C GLY A 87 10.62 5.99 -2.66
N LEU A 88 11.42 6.51 -1.73
CA LEU A 88 11.55 5.99 -0.36
C LEU A 88 10.68 6.83 0.57
N TYR A 89 9.65 6.20 1.13
CA TYR A 89 8.69 6.82 2.04
C TYR A 89 8.89 6.29 3.46
N LYS A 90 9.19 7.19 4.40
CA LYS A 90 9.23 6.84 5.83
C LYS A 90 7.82 6.85 6.38
N VAL A 91 7.39 5.72 6.93
CA VAL A 91 6.11 5.59 7.64
C VAL A 91 6.42 5.66 9.14
N PHE A 92 5.72 6.54 9.86
CA PHE A 92 5.90 6.79 11.31
C PHE A 92 4.97 5.90 12.13
#